data_AF-A0A0D7AEL0-F1
#
_entry.id   AF-A0A0D7AEL0-F1
#
_cell.length_a   1.000
_cell.length_b   1.000
_cell.length_c   1.000
_cell.angle_alpha   90.00
_cell.angle_beta   90.00
_cell.angle_gamma   90.00
#
_symmetry.space_group_name_H-M   'P 1'
#
loop_
_entity.id
_entity.type
_entity.pdbx_description
1 polymer ?
#
loop_
_entity_poly.entity_id
_entity_poly.type
_entity_poly.pdbx_seq_one_letter_code
_entity_poly.pdbx_strand_id
1 'polypeptide(L)'
;DLSASDRATIRHFTLKVDRHLGDETFERLRTACPESNIDSWHNTKTRVAELAGFTPVNLDTCIKSCICYTGPHVDLIRCPYCQEPRFNAKGRPRKQFQYLPLIPRLVSYYKNEDMVHLLQYRAEFDDLRAARSPSEQDCIEDIFDSQHYQRLRTQPVVISGKEYPHRFFDSPRDIALGMSTDGFAPFKHRSKTC
;
A
#
# COMPACT_ATOMS: atom_id res chain seq x y z
N ASP A 1 -15.56 -18.43 -1.18
CA ASP A 1 -16.28 -17.82 -2.31
C ASP A 1 -17.18 -16.68 -1.87
N LEU A 2 -17.29 -15.64 -2.70
CA LEU A 2 -18.18 -14.49 -2.46
C LEU A 2 -19.64 -14.90 -2.68
N SER A 3 -20.50 -14.59 -1.70
CA SER A 3 -21.94 -14.82 -1.81
C SER A 3 -22.58 -13.92 -2.89
N ALA A 4 -23.78 -14.28 -3.34
CA ALA A 4 -24.53 -13.45 -4.29
C ALA A 4 -24.80 -12.04 -3.73
N SER A 5 -25.07 -11.95 -2.42
CA SER A 5 -25.24 -10.69 -1.70
C SER A 5 -23.96 -9.86 -1.68
N ASP A 6 -22.80 -10.47 -1.40
CA ASP A 6 -21.51 -9.77 -1.42
C ASP A 6 -21.21 -9.17 -2.80
N ARG A 7 -21.49 -9.92 -3.87
CA ARG A 7 -21.32 -9.44 -5.24
C ARG A 7 -22.24 -8.27 -5.55
N ALA A 8 -23.47 -8.26 -5.04
CA ALA A 8 -24.40 -7.15 -5.18
C ALA A 8 -23.90 -5.90 -4.44
N THR A 9 -23.49 -6.06 -3.18
CA THR A 9 -22.93 -4.97 -2.37
C THR A 9 -21.70 -4.35 -3.01
N ILE A 10 -20.79 -5.17 -3.56
CA ILE A 10 -19.62 -4.68 -4.31
C ILE A 10 -20.06 -3.86 -5.53
N ARG A 11 -21.04 -4.34 -6.32
CA ARG A 11 -21.54 -3.58 -7.48
C ARG A 11 -22.13 -2.22 -7.09
N HIS A 12 -22.92 -2.16 -6.01
CA HIS A 12 -23.48 -0.91 -5.52
C HIS A 12 -22.38 0.05 -5.06
N PHE A 13 -21.38 -0.45 -4.33
CA PHE A 13 -20.22 0.32 -3.93
C PHE A 13 -19.45 0.88 -5.13
N THR A 14 -19.13 0.03 -6.11
CA THR A 14 -18.44 0.42 -7.35
C THR A 14 -19.21 1.50 -8.10
N LEU A 15 -20.53 1.33 -8.28
CA LEU A 15 -21.37 2.35 -8.91
C LEU A 15 -21.24 3.70 -8.22
N LYS A 16 -21.30 3.73 -6.88
CA LYS A 16 -21.19 4.97 -6.12
C LYS A 16 -19.83 5.63 -6.29
N VAL A 17 -18.75 4.85 -6.17
CA VAL A 17 -17.38 5.37 -6.22
C VAL A 17 -17.01 5.83 -7.62
N ASP A 18 -17.25 5.00 -8.64
CA ASP A 18 -16.85 5.26 -10.03
C ASP A 18 -17.66 6.39 -10.66
N ARG A 19 -18.90 6.60 -10.21
CA ARG A 19 -19.77 7.69 -10.70
C ARG A 19 -19.85 8.87 -9.73
N HIS A 20 -19.04 8.86 -8.67
CA HIS A 20 -19.01 9.92 -7.66
C HIS A 20 -20.40 10.28 -7.11
N LEU A 21 -21.27 9.28 -6.91
CA LEU A 21 -22.62 9.52 -6.41
C LEU A 21 -22.56 10.04 -4.98
N GLY A 22 -23.24 11.17 -4.73
CA GLY A 22 -23.42 11.71 -3.38
C GLY A 22 -24.08 10.72 -2.43
N ASP A 23 -23.83 10.88 -1.13
CA ASP A 23 -24.41 10.01 -0.09
C ASP A 23 -25.94 10.04 -0.15
N GLU A 24 -26.54 11.22 -0.27
CA GLU A 24 -27.99 11.34 -0.39
C GLU A 24 -28.55 10.60 -1.63
N THR A 25 -27.91 10.73 -2.79
CA THR A 25 -28.33 10.04 -4.01
C THR A 25 -28.24 8.53 -3.86
N PHE A 26 -27.17 8.04 -3.24
CA PHE A 26 -27.02 6.61 -2.98
C PHE A 26 -28.10 6.09 -2.04
N GLU A 27 -28.43 6.85 -0.99
CA GLU A 27 -29.51 6.50 -0.06
C GLU A 27 -30.87 6.44 -0.76
N ARG A 28 -31.13 7.31 -1.75
CA ARG A 28 -32.35 7.27 -2.57
C ARG A 28 -32.46 6.02 -3.44
N LEU A 29 -31.34 5.40 -3.83
CA LEU A 29 -31.39 4.16 -4.64
C LEU A 29 -32.15 3.04 -3.92
N ARG A 30 -32.10 2.99 -2.58
CA ARG A 30 -32.85 2.02 -1.77
C ARG A 30 -34.36 2.15 -1.98
N THR A 31 -34.83 3.39 -2.14
CA THR A 31 -36.25 3.67 -2.40
C THR A 31 -36.63 3.54 -3.88
N ALA A 32 -35.73 3.90 -4.79
CA ALA A 32 -35.98 3.84 -6.23
C ALA A 32 -35.88 2.41 -6.80
N CYS A 33 -35.11 1.54 -6.16
CA CYS A 33 -34.85 0.17 -6.62
C CYS A 33 -35.01 -0.84 -5.46
N PRO A 34 -36.22 -1.00 -4.89
CA PRO A 34 -36.44 -1.84 -3.72
C PRO A 34 -36.09 -3.32 -3.96
N GLU A 35 -36.32 -3.81 -5.18
CA GLU A 35 -36.01 -5.18 -5.60
C GLU A 35 -34.50 -5.51 -5.57
N SER A 36 -33.63 -4.48 -5.59
CA SER A 36 -32.17 -4.67 -5.59
C SER A 36 -31.56 -4.84 -4.19
N ASN A 37 -32.39 -4.77 -3.13
CA ASN A 37 -31.98 -4.91 -1.72
C ASN A 37 -30.69 -4.14 -1.37
N ILE A 38 -30.64 -2.87 -1.80
CA ILE A 38 -29.49 -1.99 -1.60
C ILE A 38 -29.42 -1.61 -0.12
N ASP A 39 -28.29 -1.87 0.53
CA ASP A 39 -28.06 -1.47 1.91
C ASP A 39 -27.69 0.01 2.01
N SER A 40 -27.72 0.58 3.23
CA SER A 40 -27.22 1.92 3.51
C SER A 40 -25.78 2.08 3.05
N TRP A 41 -25.37 3.32 2.79
CA TRP A 41 -23.97 3.58 2.42
C TRP A 41 -23.00 3.13 3.52
N HIS A 42 -23.37 3.32 4.79
CA HIS A 42 -22.58 2.89 5.93
C HIS A 42 -22.31 1.38 5.90
N ASN A 43 -23.36 0.56 5.81
CA ASN A 43 -23.23 -0.89 5.80
C ASN A 43 -22.53 -1.39 4.53
N THR A 44 -22.83 -0.80 3.38
CA THR A 44 -22.14 -1.11 2.11
C THR A 44 -20.64 -0.90 2.25
N LYS A 45 -20.22 0.24 2.79
CA LYS A 45 -18.80 0.57 2.99
C LYS A 45 -18.13 -0.37 4.00
N THR A 46 -18.80 -0.65 5.12
CA THR A 46 -18.29 -1.58 6.15
C THR A 46 -18.10 -2.97 5.55
N ARG A 47 -19.11 -3.49 4.85
CA ARG A 47 -19.06 -4.82 4.24
C ARG A 47 -17.97 -4.91 3.17
N VAL A 48 -17.81 -3.91 2.32
CA VAL A 48 -16.73 -3.89 1.32
C VAL A 48 -15.36 -3.84 1.98
N ALA A 49 -15.19 -3.08 3.06
CA ALA A 49 -13.93 -3.05 3.81
C ALA A 49 -13.59 -4.42 4.42
N GLU A 50 -14.58 -5.14 4.97
CA GLU A 50 -14.41 -6.52 5.44
C GLU A 50 -13.99 -7.47 4.31
N LEU A 51 -14.70 -7.41 3.17
CA LEU A 51 -14.43 -8.26 2.00
C LEU A 51 -13.06 -7.98 1.39
N ALA A 52 -12.61 -6.73 1.39
CA ALA A 52 -11.29 -6.36 0.90
C ALA A 52 -10.17 -6.94 1.77
N GLY A 53 -10.44 -7.26 3.04
CA GLY A 53 -9.45 -7.86 3.94
C GLY A 53 -8.30 -6.94 4.34
N PHE A 54 -8.42 -5.63 4.09
CA PHE A 54 -7.43 -4.64 4.50
C PHE A 54 -7.96 -3.82 5.67
N THR A 55 -7.36 -4.00 6.85
CA THR A 55 -7.66 -3.18 8.02
C THR A 55 -6.64 -2.05 8.12
N PRO A 56 -7.05 -0.77 8.05
CA PRO A 56 -6.14 0.34 8.29
C PRO A 56 -5.62 0.33 9.72
N VAL A 57 -4.36 0.68 9.89
CA VAL A 57 -3.69 0.79 11.19
C VAL A 57 -3.52 2.27 11.52
N ASN A 58 -4.01 2.68 12.68
CA ASN A 58 -3.78 4.04 13.18
C ASN A 58 -2.44 4.10 13.90
N LEU A 59 -1.54 4.93 13.40
CA LEU A 59 -0.24 5.17 13.98
C LEU A 59 -0.21 6.54 14.63
N ASP A 60 0.18 6.60 15.89
CA ASP A 60 0.33 7.87 16.59
C ASP A 60 1.47 8.67 15.99
N THR A 61 1.27 9.96 15.79
CA THR A 61 2.30 10.85 15.23
C THR A 61 2.45 12.09 16.08
N CYS A 62 3.63 12.71 16.02
CA CYS A 62 3.83 14.02 16.59
C CYS A 62 2.84 15.02 15.95
N ILE A 63 2.27 15.94 16.75
CA ILE A 63 1.34 16.96 16.23
C ILE A 63 1.95 17.79 15.09
N LYS A 64 3.28 18.02 15.13
CA LYS A 64 4.08 18.69 14.10
C LYS A 64 4.63 17.74 13.02
N SER A 65 4.19 16.48 12.99
CA SER A 65 4.63 15.44 12.05
C SER A 65 6.11 15.08 12.07
N CYS A 66 6.87 15.44 13.11
CA CYS A 66 8.31 15.14 13.17
C CYS A 66 8.63 13.63 13.19
N ILE A 67 7.78 12.83 13.85
CA ILE A 67 7.95 11.38 13.96
C ILE A 67 6.59 10.67 13.99
N CYS A 68 6.66 9.38 13.66
CA CYS A 68 5.67 8.38 14.01
C CYS A 68 6.12 7.66 15.30
N TYR A 69 5.23 7.44 16.26
CA TYR A 69 5.50 6.74 17.52
C TYR A 69 5.41 5.22 17.30
N THR A 70 6.30 4.69 16.47
CA THR A 70 6.41 3.28 16.11
C THR A 70 7.85 2.80 16.28
N GLY A 71 8.04 1.47 16.31
CA GLY A 71 9.38 0.87 16.42
C GLY A 71 10.16 1.44 17.61
N PRO A 72 11.36 2.04 17.40
CA PRO A 72 12.16 2.63 18.48
C PRO A 72 11.48 3.78 19.26
N HIS A 73 10.38 4.35 18.75
CA HIS A 73 9.69 5.48 19.35
C HIS A 73 8.37 5.10 20.05
N VAL A 74 8.05 3.80 20.13
CA VAL A 74 6.74 3.32 20.60
C VAL A 74 6.41 3.75 22.03
N ASP A 75 7.40 3.82 22.91
CA ASP A 75 7.21 4.16 24.34
C ASP A 75 7.38 5.67 24.62
N LEU A 76 7.70 6.48 23.61
CA LEU A 76 7.88 7.91 23.80
C LEU A 76 6.53 8.61 24.02
N ILE A 77 6.50 9.42 25.09
CA ILE A 77 5.36 10.29 25.44
C ILE A 77 5.54 11.74 24.96
N ARG A 78 6.75 12.08 24.50
CA ARG A 78 7.13 13.39 23.96
C ARG A 78 7.96 13.21 22.70
N CYS A 79 7.78 14.12 21.75
CA CYS A 79 8.58 14.12 20.53
C CYS A 79 10.05 14.48 20.84
N PRO A 80 11.03 13.68 20.43
CA PRO A 80 12.45 13.97 20.70
C PRO A 80 12.94 15.24 19.98
N TYR A 81 12.29 15.64 18.88
CA TYR A 81 12.69 16.80 18.08
C TYR A 81 12.04 18.11 18.51
N CYS A 82 10.74 18.10 18.82
CA CYS A 82 10.00 19.34 19.10
C CYS A 82 9.36 19.39 20.50
N GLN A 83 9.60 18.35 21.32
CA GLN A 83 9.18 18.24 22.73
C GLN A 83 7.67 18.31 23.00
N GLU A 84 6.86 18.40 21.94
CA GLU A 84 5.41 18.33 22.02
C GLU A 84 4.97 17.00 22.63
N PRO A 85 4.00 17.01 23.58
CA PRO A 85 3.45 15.79 24.13
C PRO A 85 2.73 14.99 23.03
N ARG A 86 2.82 13.66 23.10
CA ARG A 86 2.09 12.71 22.25
C ARG A 86 0.60 12.75 22.53
N PHE A 87 0.23 12.76 23.82
CA PHE A 87 -1.15 12.67 24.29
C PHE A 87 -1.72 14.04 24.69
N ASN A 88 -3.04 14.19 24.60
CA ASN A 88 -3.77 15.33 25.14
C ASN A 88 -4.13 15.09 26.62
N ALA A 89 -4.80 16.06 27.25
CA ALA A 89 -5.23 15.97 28.65
C ALA A 89 -6.17 14.78 28.95
N LYS A 90 -6.80 14.18 27.92
CA LYS A 90 -7.67 13.00 28.03
C LYS A 90 -6.93 11.69 27.78
N GLY A 91 -5.59 11.71 27.69
CA GLY A 91 -4.78 10.52 27.40
C GLY A 91 -4.90 10.01 25.96
N ARG A 92 -5.50 10.78 25.04
CA ARG A 92 -5.64 10.38 23.63
C ARG A 92 -4.52 10.95 22.77
N PRO A 93 -4.03 10.22 21.76
CA PRO A 93 -3.04 10.74 20.83
C PRO A 93 -3.51 12.05 20.20
N ARG A 94 -2.63 13.05 20.13
CA ARG A 94 -2.96 14.37 19.57
C ARG A 94 -3.08 14.34 18.04
N LYS A 95 -2.43 13.38 17.39
CA LYS A 95 -2.49 13.18 15.94
C LYS A 95 -2.25 11.71 15.61
N GLN A 96 -3.02 11.18 14.66
CA GLN A 96 -2.83 9.83 14.13
C GLN A 96 -2.72 9.89 12.60
N PHE A 97 -1.87 9.03 12.05
CA PHE A 97 -1.77 8.76 10.63
C PHE A 97 -2.37 7.37 10.37
N GLN A 98 -3.25 7.28 9.39
CA GLN A 98 -3.86 6.01 9.01
C GLN A 98 -3.00 5.35 7.93
N TYR A 99 -2.39 4.23 8.27
CA TYR A 99 -1.54 3.44 7.40
C TYR A 99 -2.31 2.22 6.86
N LEU A 100 -2.21 1.95 5.56
CA LEU A 100 -2.73 0.73 4.98
C LEU A 100 -1.59 -0.32 4.89
N PRO A 101 -1.68 -1.45 5.63
CA PRO A 101 -0.63 -2.46 5.67
C PRO A 101 -0.16 -2.92 4.28
N LEU A 102 1.16 -2.88 4.06
CA LEU A 102 1.77 -3.25 2.78
C LEU A 102 1.70 -4.76 2.53
N ILE A 103 2.05 -5.58 3.53
CA ILE A 103 2.17 -7.04 3.36
C ILE A 103 0.85 -7.67 2.85
N PRO A 104 -0.33 -7.42 3.46
CA PRO A 104 -1.57 -7.98 2.94
C PRO A 104 -1.87 -7.58 1.50
N ARG A 105 -1.47 -6.37 1.08
CA ARG A 105 -1.64 -5.90 -0.30
C ARG A 105 -0.76 -6.69 -1.26
N LEU A 106 0.51 -6.90 -0.92
CA LEU A 106 1.42 -7.72 -1.72
C LEU A 106 0.90 -9.15 -1.86
N VAL A 107 0.41 -9.75 -0.77
CA VAL A 107 -0.22 -11.08 -0.80
C VAL A 107 -1.46 -11.08 -1.69
N SER A 108 -2.26 -10.01 -1.68
CA SER A 108 -3.46 -9.92 -2.52
C SER A 108 -3.17 -9.86 -4.02
N TYR A 109 -2.02 -9.30 -4.43
CA TYR A 109 -1.64 -9.29 -5.85
C TYR A 109 -1.45 -10.70 -6.40
N TYR A 110 -0.93 -11.64 -5.60
CA TYR A 110 -0.83 -13.05 -6.00
C TYR A 110 -2.16 -13.82 -6.02
N LYS A 111 -3.28 -13.18 -5.66
CA LYS A 111 -4.63 -13.75 -5.78
C LYS A 111 -5.35 -13.30 -7.04
N ASN A 112 -4.74 -12.43 -7.84
CA ASN A 112 -5.29 -11.92 -9.09
C ASN A 112 -4.39 -12.36 -10.24
N GLU A 113 -4.96 -13.06 -11.22
CA GLU A 113 -4.24 -13.65 -12.35
C GLU A 113 -3.52 -12.59 -13.20
N ASP A 114 -4.21 -11.51 -13.57
CA ASP A 114 -3.64 -10.41 -14.34
C ASP A 114 -2.44 -9.77 -13.61
N MET A 115 -2.57 -9.54 -12.30
CA MET A 115 -1.51 -8.99 -11.47
C MET A 115 -0.33 -9.95 -11.34
N VAL A 116 -0.56 -11.26 -11.30
CA VAL A 116 0.52 -12.25 -11.28
C VAL A 116 1.36 -12.14 -12.55
N HIS A 117 0.73 -12.00 -13.72
CA HIS A 117 1.44 -11.77 -14.98
C HIS A 117 2.26 -10.46 -14.95
N LEU A 118 1.66 -9.37 -14.49
CA LEU A 118 2.38 -8.09 -14.36
C LEU A 118 3.58 -8.17 -13.41
N LEU A 119 3.47 -8.94 -12.32
CA LEU A 119 4.56 -9.12 -11.36
C LEU A 119 5.73 -9.97 -11.90
N GLN A 120 5.55 -10.69 -13.01
CA GLN A 120 6.62 -11.46 -13.65
C GLN A 120 7.59 -10.58 -14.45
N TYR A 121 7.19 -9.34 -14.79
CA TYR A 121 7.97 -8.43 -15.63
C TYR A 121 9.45 -8.34 -15.24
N ARG A 122 9.77 -8.25 -13.94
CA ARG A 122 11.16 -8.20 -13.47
C ARG A 122 11.97 -9.42 -13.91
N ALA A 123 11.41 -10.62 -13.73
CA ALA A 123 12.10 -11.86 -14.06
C ALA A 123 12.21 -12.03 -15.59
N GLU A 124 11.16 -11.66 -16.32
CA GLU A 124 11.17 -11.64 -17.79
C GLU A 124 12.20 -10.65 -18.34
N PHE A 125 12.33 -9.48 -17.70
CA PHE A 125 13.31 -8.47 -18.09
C PHE A 125 14.75 -8.95 -17.87
N ASP A 126 15.00 -9.74 -16.81
CA ASP A 126 16.32 -10.36 -16.60
C ASP A 126 16.71 -11.28 -17.77
N ASP A 127 15.75 -12.02 -18.33
CA ASP A 127 15.96 -12.88 -19.52
C ASP A 127 16.18 -12.05 -20.79
N LEU A 128 15.38 -11.00 -20.99
CA LEU A 128 15.53 -10.06 -22.11
C LEU A 128 16.90 -9.38 -22.09
N ARG A 129 17.35 -8.93 -20.92
CA ARG A 129 18.68 -8.34 -20.72
C ARG A 129 19.79 -9.34 -21.04
N ALA A 130 19.65 -10.60 -20.62
CA ALA A 130 20.65 -11.64 -20.89
C ALA A 130 20.79 -11.98 -22.38
N ALA A 131 19.73 -11.75 -23.17
CA ALA A 131 19.71 -11.97 -24.61
C ALA A 131 20.24 -10.77 -25.44
N ARG A 132 20.58 -9.63 -24.82
CA ARG A 132 21.08 -8.44 -25.52
C ARG A 132 22.44 -8.66 -26.18
N SER A 133 22.70 -7.91 -27.25
CA SER A 133 24.01 -7.91 -27.89
C SER A 133 25.05 -7.19 -27.00
N PRO A 134 26.35 -7.49 -27.15
CA PRO A 134 27.40 -6.80 -26.39
C PRO A 134 27.39 -5.27 -26.52
N SER A 135 26.95 -4.75 -27.67
CA SER A 135 26.82 -3.30 -27.91
C SER A 135 25.66 -2.65 -27.16
N GLU A 136 24.68 -3.43 -26.72
CA GLU A 136 23.49 -2.96 -25.99
C GLU A 136 23.62 -3.18 -24.48
N GLN A 137 24.71 -3.82 -24.03
CA GLN A 137 24.90 -4.19 -22.63
C GLN A 137 25.07 -2.99 -21.70
N ASP A 138 25.58 -1.88 -22.23
CA ASP A 138 25.80 -0.62 -21.51
C ASP A 138 24.59 0.33 -21.57
N CYS A 139 23.52 -0.04 -22.30
CA CYS A 139 22.29 0.74 -22.34
C CYS A 139 21.42 0.45 -21.10
N ILE A 140 20.91 1.52 -20.49
CA ILE A 140 19.92 1.45 -19.41
C ILE A 140 18.53 1.65 -20.02
N GLU A 141 17.71 0.61 -20.04
CA GLU A 141 16.32 0.65 -20.46
C GLU A 141 15.36 0.66 -19.25
N ASP A 142 15.74 -0.06 -18.19
CA ASP A 142 14.96 -0.17 -16.96
C ASP A 142 15.84 -0.03 -15.70
N ILE A 143 15.23 0.15 -14.53
CA ILE A 143 15.91 0.13 -13.24
C ILE A 143 16.68 -1.17 -13.00
N PHE A 144 16.24 -2.29 -13.60
CA PHE A 144 16.90 -3.58 -13.51
C PHE A 144 18.25 -3.61 -14.25
N ASP A 145 18.50 -2.69 -15.18
CA ASP A 145 19.83 -2.54 -15.80
C ASP A 145 20.85 -1.89 -14.86
N SER A 146 20.40 -1.29 -13.75
CA SER A 146 21.29 -0.58 -12.84
C SER A 146 22.37 -1.50 -12.24
N GLN A 147 23.59 -0.97 -12.15
CA GLN A 147 24.70 -1.67 -11.48
C GLN A 147 24.38 -2.02 -10.03
N HIS A 148 23.47 -1.28 -9.38
CA HIS A 148 23.03 -1.60 -8.02
C HIS A 148 22.19 -2.88 -8.00
N TYR A 149 21.15 -2.96 -8.83
CA TYR A 149 20.30 -4.15 -8.92
C TYR A 149 21.12 -5.40 -9.31
N GLN A 150 21.97 -5.27 -10.33
CA GLN A 150 22.82 -6.39 -10.78
C GLN A 150 23.81 -6.86 -9.70
N ARG A 151 24.33 -5.95 -8.86
CA ARG A 151 25.16 -6.33 -7.71
C ARG A 151 24.36 -7.10 -6.67
N LEU A 152 23.16 -6.63 -6.31
CA LEU A 152 22.30 -7.30 -5.32
C LEU A 152 22.01 -8.75 -5.69
N ARG A 153 21.75 -9.05 -6.98
CA ARG A 153 21.51 -10.41 -7.48
C ARG A 153 22.64 -11.41 -7.19
N THR A 154 23.86 -10.92 -6.96
CA THR A 154 25.02 -11.77 -6.65
C THR A 154 25.25 -11.95 -5.16
N GLN A 155 24.50 -11.23 -4.31
CA GLN A 155 24.70 -11.19 -2.85
C GLN A 155 23.68 -12.08 -2.13
N PRO A 156 24.10 -12.83 -1.09
CA PRO A 156 23.16 -13.55 -0.23
C PRO A 156 22.30 -12.57 0.56
N VAL A 157 21.06 -12.96 0.85
CA VAL A 157 20.18 -12.16 1.70
C VAL A 157 20.64 -12.26 3.16
N VAL A 158 20.92 -11.12 3.79
CA VAL A 158 21.30 -11.03 5.20
C VAL A 158 20.28 -10.18 5.96
N ILE A 159 19.59 -10.77 6.93
CA ILE A 159 18.59 -10.08 7.77
C ILE A 159 19.03 -10.19 9.22
N SER A 160 19.20 -9.03 9.88
CA SER A 160 19.64 -8.96 11.29
C SER A 160 20.90 -9.79 11.59
N GLY A 161 21.87 -9.80 10.66
CA GLY A 161 23.12 -10.55 10.78
C GLY A 161 23.03 -12.04 10.44
N LYS A 162 21.85 -12.56 10.13
CA LYS A 162 21.65 -13.94 9.69
C LYS A 162 21.64 -14.02 8.17
N GLU A 163 22.53 -14.83 7.61
CA GLU A 163 22.55 -15.16 6.18
C GLU A 163 21.50 -16.23 5.84
N TYR A 164 20.83 -16.05 4.70
CA TYR A 164 19.83 -16.96 4.16
C TYR A 164 20.38 -17.71 2.93
N PRO A 165 19.87 -18.91 2.62
CA PRO A 165 20.42 -19.76 1.55
C PRO A 165 20.13 -19.27 0.12
N HIS A 166 19.49 -18.11 -0.03
CA HIS A 166 19.14 -17.50 -1.32
C HIS A 166 19.75 -16.10 -1.42
N ARG A 167 19.96 -15.65 -2.64
CA ARG A 167 20.39 -14.31 -3.00
C ARG A 167 19.19 -13.41 -3.25
N PHE A 168 19.45 -12.11 -3.36
CA PHE A 168 18.39 -11.18 -3.74
C PHE A 168 17.87 -11.52 -5.13
N PHE A 169 16.55 -11.58 -5.28
CA PHE A 169 15.87 -11.77 -6.56
C PHE A 169 16.10 -13.14 -7.22
N ASP A 170 16.40 -14.17 -6.43
CA ASP A 170 16.56 -15.56 -6.88
C ASP A 170 15.25 -16.19 -7.38
N SER A 171 14.11 -15.78 -6.83
CA SER A 171 12.81 -16.28 -7.28
C SER A 171 12.24 -15.36 -8.36
N PRO A 172 11.61 -15.87 -9.43
CA PRO A 172 10.83 -15.03 -10.35
C PRO A 172 9.65 -14.33 -9.66
N ARG A 173 9.27 -14.77 -8.45
CA ARG A 173 8.23 -14.17 -7.63
C ARG A 173 8.75 -13.07 -6.69
N ASP A 174 10.05 -12.80 -6.68
CA ASP A 174 10.57 -11.72 -5.85
C ASP A 174 10.14 -10.36 -6.41
N ILE A 175 9.74 -9.46 -5.51
CA ILE A 175 9.28 -8.11 -5.85
C ILE A 175 10.38 -7.11 -5.46
N ALA A 176 10.83 -6.31 -6.43
CA ALA A 176 11.71 -5.17 -6.17
C ALA A 176 10.87 -3.95 -5.75
N LEU A 177 11.05 -3.48 -4.52
CA LEU A 177 10.37 -2.28 -4.01
C LEU A 177 11.36 -1.11 -3.93
N GLY A 178 11.10 -0.06 -4.69
CA GLY A 178 11.78 1.23 -4.56
C GLY A 178 11.04 2.16 -3.62
N MET A 179 11.77 2.88 -2.75
CA MET A 179 11.22 3.93 -1.90
C MET A 179 11.93 5.23 -2.20
N SER A 180 11.19 6.26 -2.61
CA SER A 180 11.66 7.65 -2.65
C SER A 180 11.09 8.38 -1.45
N THR A 181 11.95 9.07 -0.69
CA THR A 181 11.57 9.79 0.54
C THR A 181 11.71 11.30 0.41
N ASP A 182 11.72 11.84 -0.81
CA ASP A 182 11.48 13.27 -1.00
C ASP A 182 9.97 13.55 -0.86
N GLY A 183 9.59 14.21 0.23
CA GLY A 183 8.19 14.43 0.57
C GLY A 183 7.47 15.26 -0.49
N PHE A 184 6.81 14.61 -1.46
CA PHE A 184 5.84 15.26 -2.32
C PHE A 184 4.51 15.37 -1.58
N ALA A 185 4.03 16.60 -1.37
CA ALA A 185 2.69 16.85 -0.86
C ALA A 185 1.74 17.04 -2.05
N PRO A 186 0.93 16.02 -2.44
CA PRO A 186 0.06 16.11 -3.61
C PRO A 186 -1.12 17.10 -3.43
N PHE A 187 -1.28 17.68 -2.25
CA PHE A 187 -2.36 18.61 -1.95
C PHE A 187 -1.88 20.06 -1.98
N LYS A 188 -2.55 20.90 -2.77
CA LYS A 188 -2.35 22.36 -2.76
C LYS A 188 -2.56 22.88 -1.33
N HIS A 189 -1.61 23.66 -0.82
CA HIS A 189 -1.60 24.35 0.48
C HIS A 189 -1.14 23.56 1.72
N ARG A 190 0.09 23.05 1.71
CA ARG A 190 0.84 22.81 2.97
C ARG A 190 2.16 23.57 3.00
N SER A 191 2.41 24.26 4.11
CA SER A 191 3.66 24.98 4.42
C SER A 191 4.74 24.09 5.06
N LYS A 192 4.48 22.79 5.20
CA LYS A 192 5.40 21.80 5.76
C LYS A 192 5.31 20.51 4.96
N THR A 193 6.43 20.07 4.43
CA THR A 193 6.66 18.73 3.90
C THR A 193 6.80 17.75 5.07
N CYS A 194 6.26 16.54 4.89
CA CYS A 194 6.53 15.41 5.77
C CYS A 194 7.89 14.83 5.44
#